data_AF-A0A6N4DCQ0-F1
#
_entry.id   AF-A0A6N4DCQ0-F1
#
_cell.length_a   1.000
_cell.length_b   1.000
_cell.length_c   1.000
_cell.angle_alpha   90.00
_cell.angle_beta   90.00
_cell.angle_gamma   90.00
#
_symmetry.space_group_name_H-M   'P 1'
#
loop_
_entity.id
_entity.type
_entity.pdbx_description
1 polymer ?
#
loop_
_entity_poly.entity_id
_entity_poly.type
_entity_poly.pdbx_seq_one_letter_code
_entity_poly.pdbx_strand_id
1 'polypeptide(L)' 'AFGLPDRGRIQVGYKADLIAVTESPLDNLESLLTLAKIWKNGFAVAFEY' A
#
# COMPACT_ATOMS: atom_id res chain seq x y z
N ALA A 1 -12.03 -15.08 1.41
CA ALA A 1 -10.67 -14.57 1.18
C ALA A 1 -10.30 -14.78 -0.29
N PHE A 2 -9.46 -13.91 -0.88
CA PHE A 2 -9.22 -13.84 -2.34
C PHE A 2 -8.26 -14.90 -2.94
N GLY A 3 -7.64 -15.77 -2.12
CA GLY A 3 -6.77 -16.84 -2.62
C GLY A 3 -5.44 -16.38 -3.25
N LEU A 4 -4.95 -15.19 -2.87
CA LEU A 4 -3.69 -14.60 -3.36
C LEU A 4 -2.62 -14.68 -2.26
N PRO A 5 -1.83 -15.77 -2.18
CA PRO A 5 -0.95 -16.02 -1.04
C PRO A 5 0.29 -15.13 -1.00
N ASP A 6 0.65 -14.50 -2.12
CA ASP A 6 1.84 -13.65 -2.29
C ASP A 6 1.53 -12.16 -2.09
N ARG A 7 0.38 -11.81 -1.52
CA ARG A 7 -0.10 -10.43 -1.32
C ARG A 7 -0.61 -10.18 0.10
N GLY A 8 -0.71 -8.89 0.45
CA GLY A 8 -1.29 -8.43 1.72
C GLY A 8 -0.31 -8.36 2.89
N ARG A 9 0.99 -8.63 2.66
CA ARG A 9 2.06 -8.47 3.66
C ARG A 9 3.30 -7.86 3.02
N ILE A 10 4.00 -7.03 3.78
CA ILE A 10 5.32 -6.54 3.42
C ILE A 10 6.33 -7.60 3.87
N GLN A 11 6.74 -8.47 2.94
CA GLN A 11 7.64 -9.59 3.22
C GLN A 11 8.47 -9.92 1.99
N VAL A 12 9.71 -10.39 2.19
CA VAL A 12 10.57 -10.88 1.10
C VAL A 12 9.87 -12.03 0.35
N GLY A 13 9.88 -11.97 -0.99
CA GLY A 13 9.24 -12.94 -1.88
C GLY A 13 7.77 -12.63 -2.21
N TYR A 14 7.16 -11.62 -1.59
CA TYR A 14 5.79 -11.18 -1.88
C TYR A 14 5.78 -10.10 -2.96
N LYS A 15 4.62 -9.85 -3.56
CA LYS A 15 4.44 -8.74 -4.49
C LYS A 15 4.69 -7.42 -3.75
N ALA A 16 5.46 -6.54 -4.39
CA ALA A 16 5.72 -5.19 -3.91
C ALA A 16 4.50 -4.27 -4.16
N ASP A 17 3.39 -4.60 -3.49
CA ASP A 17 2.21 -3.75 -3.39
C ASP A 17 2.30 -2.98 -2.07
N LEU A 18 2.45 -1.66 -2.17
CA LEU A 18 2.73 -0.80 -1.01
C LEU A 18 1.89 0.47 -1.11
N ILE A 19 1.46 0.95 0.05
CA ILE A 19 0.92 2.29 0.22
C ILE A 19 1.78 3.03 1.25
N ALA A 20 2.08 4.28 0.98
CA ALA A 20 2.65 5.18 1.96
C ALA A 20 1.56 6.17 2.39
N VAL A 21 1.46 6.36 3.70
CA VAL A 21 0.57 7.33 4.35
C VAL A 21 1.42 8.48 4.91
N THR A 22 0.79 9.63 5.08
CA THR A 22 1.44 10.85 5.62
C THR A 22 1.66 10.77 7.13
N GLU A 23 0.86 9.98 7.83
CA GLU A 23 0.89 9.79 9.27
C GLU A 23 0.61 8.32 9.62
N SER A 24 0.92 7.92 10.85
CA SER A 24 0.77 6.54 11.29
C SER A 24 -0.72 6.18 11.39
N PRO A 25 -1.17 5.07 10.76
CA PRO A 25 -2.56 4.64 10.81
C PRO A 25 -2.93 4.01 12.17
N LEU A 26 -1.93 3.77 13.04
CA LEU A 26 -2.17 3.37 14.43
C LEU A 26 -2.59 4.56 15.30
N ASP A 27 -2.19 5.77 14.91
CA ASP A 27 -2.50 7.01 15.61
C ASP A 27 -3.72 7.72 14.98
N ASN A 28 -3.81 7.75 13.65
CA ASN A 28 -4.96 8.25 12.92
C ASN A 28 -5.33 7.36 11.72
N LEU A 29 -6.45 6.63 11.83
CA LEU A 29 -6.91 5.72 10.78
C LEU A 29 -7.35 6.45 9.49
N GLU A 30 -7.78 7.72 9.59
CA GLU A 30 -8.23 8.50 8.43
C GLU A 30 -7.10 8.78 7.42
N SER A 31 -5.84 8.65 7.85
CA SER A 31 -4.65 8.72 6.99
C SER A 31 -4.69 7.76 5.79
N LEU A 32 -5.44 6.67 5.89
CA LEU A 32 -5.63 5.71 4.79
C LEU A 32 -6.51 6.24 3.66
N LEU A 33 -7.28 7.31 3.89
CA LEU A 33 -8.12 7.95 2.88
C LEU A 33 -7.32 8.88 1.96
N THR A 34 -6.16 9.36 2.41
CA THR A 34 -5.28 10.27 1.65
C THR A 34 -3.86 9.72 1.63
N LEU A 35 -3.58 8.89 0.62
CA LEU A 35 -2.28 8.23 0.49
C LEU A 35 -1.24 9.18 -0.11
N ALA A 36 -0.02 9.18 0.44
CA ALA A 36 1.09 9.97 -0.07
C ALA A 36 1.67 9.37 -1.36
N LYS A 37 1.81 8.03 -1.41
CA LYS A 37 2.32 7.30 -2.58
C LYS A 37 1.74 5.90 -2.65
N ILE A 38 1.66 5.36 -3.87
CA ILE A 38 1.17 4.01 -4.15
C ILE A 38 2.18 3.30 -5.06
N TRP A 39 2.49 2.05 -4.73
CA TRP A 39 3.19 1.13 -5.60
C TRP A 39 2.37 -0.13 -5.82
N LYS A 40 2.30 -0.58 -7.07
CA LYS A 40 1.59 -1.81 -7.46
C LYS A 40 2.52 -2.69 -8.27
N ASN A 41 2.70 -3.93 -7.82
CA ASN A 41 3.63 -4.89 -8.41
C ASN A 41 5.06 -4.32 -8.61
N GLY A 42 5.53 -3.46 -7.70
CA GLY A 42 6.86 -2.84 -7.77
C GLY A 42 6.96 -1.55 -8.59
N PHE A 43 5.88 -1.09 -9.23
CA PHE A 43 5.86 0.14 -10.01
C PHE A 43 5.13 1.25 -9.25
N ALA A 44 5.72 2.45 -9.25
CA ALA A 44 5.04 3.63 -8.73
C ALA A 44 3.83 3.98 -9.60
N VAL A 45 2.69 4.27 -8.97
CA VAL A 45 1.47 4.68 -9.65
C VAL A 45 1.39 6.21 -9.63
N ALA A 46 1.12 6.83 -10.78
CA ALA A 46 0.87 8.25 -10.87
C ALA A 46 -0.52 8.59 -10.32
N PHE A 47 -0.63 9.69 -9.58
CA PHE A 47 -1.92 10.29 -9.27
C PHE A 47 -2.33 11.14 -10.47
N GLU A 48 -3.38 10.73 -11.17
CA GLU A 48 -4.07 11.62 -12.10
C GLU A 48 -5.11 12.39 -11.27
N TYR A 49 -4.97 13.72 -11.22
CA TYR A 49 -5.91 14.64 -10.58
C TYR A 49 -6.82 15.26 -11.65
#